data_AF-A0A2V7GWJ9-F1
#
_entry.id   AF-A0A2V7GWJ9-F1
#
_cell.length_a   1.000
_cell.length_b   1.000
_cell.length_c   1.000
_cell.angle_alpha   90.00
_cell.angle_beta   90.00
_cell.angle_gamma   90.00
#
_symmetry.space_group_name_H-M   'P 1'
#
loop_
_entity.id
_entity.type
_entity.pdbx_description
1 polymer ?
#
loop_
_entity_poly.entity_id
_entity_poly.type
_entity_poly.pdbx_seq_one_letter_code
_entity_poly.pdbx_strand_id
1 'polypeptide(L)'
;MRWTKAWLAAAVTLSAVACVKSAAKKAAEVRECSRITMDAKGAAQCLVLQYKWKPAQALTAATSYQQEQDAVAQSRADSTWRADAARHQREIGVCDKDPSGDLARCLVGFGWADARATATADSLWQHDAPKHRQELAQCTHNRQIQVGSCLQLYYKWSPDRALAVDDSIRRAQMRR
;
A
#
# COMPACT_ATOMS: atom_id res chain seq x y z
N MET A 1 48.26 -63.73 9.65
CA MET A 1 46.96 -64.27 9.20
C MET A 1 45.98 -64.30 10.37
N ARG A 2 44.96 -63.43 10.38
CA ARG A 2 43.70 -63.59 11.13
C ARG A 2 42.75 -62.45 10.75
N TRP A 3 41.97 -62.71 9.72
CA TRP A 3 40.69 -62.04 9.46
C TRP A 3 39.68 -62.47 10.52
N THR A 4 38.89 -61.52 11.06
CA THR A 4 37.43 -61.64 11.10
C THR A 4 36.77 -60.30 11.50
N LYS A 5 36.05 -59.73 10.51
CA LYS A 5 34.68 -59.22 10.61
C LYS A 5 34.43 -58.02 11.54
N ALA A 6 34.67 -56.83 11.00
CA ALA A 6 33.91 -55.63 11.33
C ALA A 6 32.55 -55.70 10.61
N TRP A 7 31.51 -56.21 11.28
CA TRP A 7 30.13 -56.19 10.80
C TRP A 7 29.21 -55.68 11.91
N LEU A 8 28.42 -54.67 11.54
CA LEU A 8 27.12 -54.28 12.12
C LEU A 8 27.12 -53.57 13.49
N ALA A 9 27.12 -52.24 13.43
CA ALA A 9 26.34 -51.42 14.36
C ALA A 9 25.66 -50.30 13.57
N ALA A 10 24.77 -50.70 12.66
CA ALA A 10 23.78 -49.82 12.06
C ALA A 10 22.43 -50.09 12.73
N ALA A 11 21.67 -49.01 12.92
CA ALA A 11 20.26 -48.95 13.27
C ALA A 11 19.89 -49.28 14.72
N VAL A 12 19.43 -48.24 15.43
CA VAL A 12 18.21 -48.12 16.24
C VAL A 12 18.47 -46.86 17.08
N THR A 13 17.98 -45.69 16.67
CA THR A 13 16.75 -45.12 17.24
C THR A 13 16.10 -44.09 16.29
N LEU A 14 15.28 -44.58 15.36
CA LEU A 14 14.28 -43.76 14.65
C LEU A 14 12.93 -44.44 14.83
N SER A 15 12.41 -44.39 16.05
CA SER A 15 11.14 -45.04 16.42
C SER A 15 10.44 -44.26 17.52
N ALA A 16 10.20 -42.98 17.27
CA ALA A 16 9.22 -42.18 18.01
C ALA A 16 8.62 -41.09 17.10
N VAL A 17 8.17 -41.48 15.91
CA VAL A 17 7.26 -40.62 15.13
C VAL A 17 5.86 -40.83 15.70
N ALA A 18 5.59 -40.20 16.84
CA ALA A 18 4.24 -39.93 17.27
C ALA A 18 3.51 -39.16 16.15
N CYS A 19 2.20 -39.41 16.00
CA CYS A 19 1.27 -38.95 14.97
C CYS A 19 1.20 -37.41 14.74
N VAL A 20 2.30 -36.77 14.36
CA VAL A 20 2.33 -35.34 14.02
C VAL A 20 2.20 -35.22 12.51
N LYS A 21 1.01 -34.82 12.08
CA LYS A 21 0.73 -34.45 10.69
C LYS A 21 1.83 -33.52 10.15
N SER A 22 2.40 -33.89 9.00
CA SER A 22 3.50 -33.15 8.36
C SER A 22 3.12 -31.71 8.02
N ALA A 23 4.11 -30.81 8.00
CA ALA A 23 3.93 -29.41 7.64
C ALA A 23 3.33 -29.25 6.22
N ALA A 24 3.80 -30.07 5.27
CA ALA A 24 3.27 -30.07 3.90
C ALA A 24 1.77 -30.43 3.84
N LYS A 25 1.32 -31.42 4.62
CA LYS A 25 -0.10 -31.79 4.69
C LYS A 25 -0.93 -30.70 5.37
N LYS A 26 -0.37 -30.03 6.40
CA LYS A 26 -1.03 -28.88 7.04
C LYS A 26 -1.23 -27.74 6.05
N ALA A 27 -0.18 -27.38 5.29
CA ALA A 27 -0.26 -26.35 4.27
C ALA A 27 -1.28 -26.70 3.18
N ALA A 28 -1.32 -27.96 2.71
CA ALA A 28 -2.28 -28.39 1.69
C ALA A 28 -3.73 -28.21 2.12
N GLU A 29 -4.06 -28.55 3.37
CA GLU A 29 -5.43 -28.38 3.90
C GLU A 29 -5.80 -26.91 4.09
N VAL A 30 -4.86 -26.07 4.56
CA VAL A 30 -5.07 -24.62 4.66
C VAL A 30 -5.36 -24.05 3.27
N ARG A 31 -4.58 -24.42 2.25
CA ARG A 31 -4.83 -23.99 0.86
C ARG A 31 -6.20 -24.41 0.36
N GLU A 32 -6.62 -25.64 0.62
CA GLU A 32 -7.91 -26.15 0.16
C GLU A 32 -9.08 -25.43 0.83
N CYS A 33 -9.04 -25.29 2.15
CA CYS A 33 -10.07 -24.54 2.87
C CYS A 33 -10.11 -23.07 2.45
N SER A 34 -8.95 -22.40 2.33
CA SER A 34 -8.88 -21.01 1.87
C SER A 34 -9.33 -20.81 0.43
N ARG A 35 -9.32 -21.84 -0.43
CA ARG A 35 -9.79 -21.75 -1.82
C ARG A 35 -11.31 -21.62 -1.92
N ILE A 36 -12.05 -22.21 -0.98
CA ILE A 36 -13.52 -22.30 -1.02
C ILE A 36 -14.22 -21.32 -0.08
N THR A 37 -13.47 -20.58 0.73
CA THR A 37 -13.99 -19.64 1.71
C THR A 37 -13.52 -18.22 1.42
N MET A 38 -14.34 -17.23 1.78
CA MET A 38 -14.07 -15.83 1.48
C MET A 38 -13.00 -15.18 2.37
N ASP A 39 -12.79 -15.68 3.60
CA ASP A 39 -11.86 -15.09 4.56
C ASP A 39 -11.19 -16.14 5.46
N ALA A 40 -10.20 -15.72 6.25
CA ALA A 40 -9.49 -16.58 7.19
C ALA A 40 -10.40 -17.21 8.26
N LYS A 41 -11.52 -16.58 8.64
CA LYS A 41 -12.44 -17.14 9.64
C LYS A 41 -13.21 -18.33 9.05
N GLY A 42 -13.70 -18.20 7.83
CA GLY A 42 -14.32 -19.28 7.08
C GLY A 42 -13.33 -20.43 6.84
N ALA A 43 -12.11 -20.11 6.41
CA ALA A 43 -11.06 -21.12 6.22
C ALA A 43 -10.74 -21.85 7.54
N ALA A 44 -10.67 -21.13 8.67
CA ALA A 44 -10.46 -21.72 9.97
C ALA A 44 -11.61 -22.66 10.40
N GLN A 45 -12.87 -22.28 10.14
CA GLN A 45 -14.02 -23.14 10.41
C GLN A 45 -13.97 -24.42 9.56
N CYS A 46 -13.64 -24.31 8.27
CA CYS A 46 -13.41 -25.46 7.40
C CYS A 46 -12.33 -26.40 7.98
N LEU A 47 -11.20 -25.85 8.43
CA LEU A 47 -10.10 -26.62 9.03
C LEU A 47 -10.52 -27.35 10.32
N VAL A 48 -11.34 -26.71 11.16
CA VAL A 48 -11.87 -27.34 12.38
C VAL A 48 -12.85 -28.46 12.06
N LEU A 49 -13.81 -28.20 11.16
CA LEU A 49 -14.90 -29.13 10.88
C LEU A 49 -14.42 -30.34 10.06
N GLN A 50 -13.69 -30.10 8.99
CA GLN A 50 -13.29 -31.10 8.00
C GLN A 50 -12.01 -31.84 8.41
N TYR A 51 -11.05 -31.12 9.00
CA TYR A 51 -9.71 -31.65 9.25
C TYR A 51 -9.35 -31.73 10.74
N LYS A 52 -10.31 -31.47 11.64
CA LYS A 52 -10.19 -31.61 13.09
C LYS A 52 -9.02 -30.81 13.69
N TRP A 53 -8.71 -29.64 13.11
CA TRP A 53 -7.72 -28.74 13.68
C TRP A 53 -8.23 -28.16 15.01
N LYS A 54 -7.30 -27.84 15.92
CA LYS A 54 -7.63 -27.04 17.10
C LYS A 54 -8.04 -25.63 16.65
N PRO A 55 -9.13 -25.04 17.19
CA PRO A 55 -9.65 -23.75 16.71
C PRO A 55 -8.61 -22.63 16.64
N ALA A 56 -7.81 -22.45 17.69
CA ALA A 56 -6.75 -21.44 17.70
C ALA A 56 -5.69 -21.67 16.61
N GLN A 57 -5.28 -22.94 16.41
CA GLN A 57 -4.29 -23.29 15.38
C GLN A 57 -4.84 -23.11 13.97
N ALA A 58 -6.11 -23.43 13.75
CA ALA A 58 -6.80 -23.22 12.48
C ALA A 58 -6.86 -21.73 12.13
N LEU A 59 -7.25 -20.87 13.08
CA LEU A 59 -7.34 -19.44 12.88
C LEU A 59 -5.97 -18.81 12.60
N THR A 60 -4.94 -19.17 13.37
CA THR A 60 -3.58 -18.68 13.12
C THR A 60 -3.11 -19.09 11.72
N ALA A 61 -3.24 -20.36 11.35
CA ALA A 61 -2.77 -20.84 10.06
C ALA A 61 -3.53 -20.22 8.88
N ALA A 62 -4.85 -20.08 8.98
CA ALA A 62 -5.67 -19.44 7.97
C ALA A 62 -5.35 -17.94 7.83
N THR A 63 -5.16 -17.24 8.96
CA THR A 63 -4.78 -15.82 8.96
C THR A 63 -3.41 -15.61 8.33
N SER A 64 -2.40 -16.39 8.73
CA SER A 64 -1.06 -16.30 8.15
C SER A 64 -1.07 -16.56 6.64
N TYR A 65 -1.82 -17.57 6.19
CA TYR A 65 -1.94 -17.87 4.77
C TYR A 65 -2.65 -16.76 4.00
N GLN A 66 -3.72 -16.17 4.55
CA GLN A 66 -4.37 -15.01 3.94
C GLN A 66 -3.40 -13.82 3.81
N GLN A 67 -2.64 -13.52 4.87
CA GLN A 67 -1.63 -12.46 4.84
C GLN A 67 -0.54 -12.71 3.79
N GLU A 68 -0.09 -13.96 3.63
CA GLU A 68 0.86 -14.34 2.58
C GLU A 68 0.28 -14.11 1.18
N GLN A 69 -0.99 -14.48 0.95
CA GLN A 69 -1.67 -14.24 -0.32
C GLN A 69 -1.81 -12.74 -0.61
N ASP A 70 -2.25 -11.97 0.38
CA ASP A 70 -2.40 -10.53 0.27
C ASP A 70 -1.05 -9.86 -0.02
N ALA A 71 0.02 -10.29 0.65
CA ALA A 71 1.38 -9.81 0.39
C ALA A 71 1.86 -10.12 -1.03
N VAL A 72 1.57 -11.32 -1.55
CA VAL A 72 1.91 -11.68 -2.95
C VAL A 72 1.09 -10.85 -3.94
N ALA A 73 -0.20 -10.66 -3.69
CA ALA A 73 -1.06 -9.82 -4.53
C ALA A 73 -0.57 -8.36 -4.55
N GLN A 74 -0.24 -7.81 -3.38
CA GLN A 74 0.33 -6.47 -3.25
C GLN A 74 1.69 -6.37 -3.96
N SER A 75 2.58 -7.34 -3.79
CA SER A 75 3.88 -7.37 -4.46
C SER A 75 3.74 -7.37 -5.99
N ARG A 76 2.76 -8.10 -6.53
CA ARG A 76 2.45 -8.09 -7.97
C ARG A 76 1.94 -6.73 -8.42
N ALA A 77 0.97 -6.15 -7.70
CA ALA A 77 0.42 -4.83 -8.01
C ALA A 77 1.51 -3.72 -7.96
N ASP A 78 2.40 -3.77 -6.98
CA ASP A 78 3.53 -2.85 -6.87
C ASP A 78 4.54 -3.05 -8.01
N SER A 79 4.77 -4.30 -8.42
CA SER A 79 5.69 -4.61 -9.51
C SER A 79 5.16 -4.09 -10.84
N THR A 80 3.88 -4.30 -11.13
CA THR A 80 3.25 -3.75 -12.35
C THR A 80 3.27 -2.22 -12.33
N TRP A 81 2.99 -1.61 -11.18
CA TRP A 81 3.07 -0.17 -11.02
C TRP A 81 4.48 0.37 -11.28
N ARG A 82 5.51 -0.27 -10.71
CA ARG A 82 6.92 0.14 -10.93
C ARG A 82 7.38 -0.10 -12.36
N ALA A 83 6.92 -1.16 -13.02
CA ALA A 83 7.24 -1.41 -14.43
C ALA A 83 6.79 -0.24 -15.33
N ASP A 84 5.69 0.41 -14.95
CA ASP A 84 5.12 1.56 -15.65
C ASP A 84 5.65 2.92 -15.16
N ALA A 85 6.69 2.95 -14.31
CA ALA A 85 7.20 4.19 -13.70
C ALA A 85 7.55 5.29 -14.73
N ALA A 86 8.13 4.93 -15.87
CA ALA A 86 8.44 5.90 -16.93
C ALA A 86 7.18 6.50 -17.56
N ARG A 87 6.08 5.72 -17.66
CA ARG A 87 4.78 6.23 -18.10
C ARG A 87 4.22 7.19 -17.05
N HIS A 88 4.25 6.80 -15.79
CA HIS A 88 3.78 7.63 -14.67
C HIS A 88 4.50 8.96 -14.56
N GLN A 89 5.82 8.99 -14.76
CA GLN A 89 6.59 10.23 -14.80
C GLN A 89 6.15 11.16 -15.94
N ARG A 90 5.83 10.61 -17.12
CA ARG A 90 5.31 11.41 -18.23
C ARG A 90 3.92 11.96 -17.93
N GLU A 91 3.02 11.14 -17.38
CA GLU A 91 1.66 11.55 -16.98
C GLU A 91 1.72 12.69 -15.96
N ILE A 92 2.58 12.57 -14.94
CA ILE A 92 2.85 13.64 -13.97
C ILE A 92 3.34 14.91 -14.70
N GLY A 93 4.33 14.79 -15.59
CA GLY A 93 4.88 15.94 -16.31
C GLY A 93 3.89 16.61 -17.28
N VAL A 94 2.88 15.88 -17.77
CA VAL A 94 1.76 16.45 -18.54
C VAL A 94 0.82 17.19 -17.60
N CYS A 95 0.42 16.57 -16.49
CA CYS A 95 -0.52 17.15 -15.55
C CYS A 95 0.03 18.35 -14.76
N ASP A 96 1.35 18.40 -14.53
CA ASP A 96 2.01 19.57 -13.91
C ASP A 96 1.91 20.83 -14.80
N LYS A 97 1.79 20.64 -16.12
CA LYS A 97 1.61 21.73 -17.09
C LYS A 97 0.15 22.08 -17.35
N ASP A 98 -0.78 21.34 -16.75
CA ASP A 98 -2.21 21.54 -16.94
C ASP A 98 -2.62 22.95 -16.47
N PRO A 99 -3.38 23.71 -17.27
CA PRO A 99 -3.74 25.09 -16.93
C PRO A 99 -4.67 25.18 -15.71
N SER A 100 -5.39 24.11 -15.34
CA SER A 100 -6.25 24.13 -14.15
C SER A 100 -5.47 24.11 -12.84
N GLY A 101 -4.20 23.71 -12.87
CA GLY A 101 -3.39 23.52 -11.65
C GLY A 101 -3.83 22.34 -10.78
N ASP A 102 -4.78 21.52 -11.25
CA ASP A 102 -5.30 20.37 -10.51
C ASP A 102 -4.68 19.05 -10.99
N LEU A 103 -3.46 18.83 -10.49
CA LEU A 103 -2.68 17.64 -10.77
C LEU A 103 -3.42 16.33 -10.40
N ALA A 104 -4.13 16.31 -9.28
CA ALA A 104 -4.85 15.10 -8.84
C ALA A 104 -5.97 14.75 -9.82
N ARG A 105 -6.81 15.71 -10.20
CA ARG A 105 -7.88 15.49 -11.19
C ARG A 105 -7.34 15.06 -12.54
N CYS A 106 -6.25 15.67 -13.00
CA CYS A 106 -5.62 15.29 -14.26
C CYS A 106 -5.09 13.83 -14.23
N LEU A 107 -4.44 13.41 -13.14
CA LEU A 107 -3.93 12.04 -12.99
C LEU A 107 -5.06 11.00 -12.94
N VAL A 108 -6.20 11.33 -12.31
CA VAL A 108 -7.39 10.47 -12.34
C VAL A 108 -7.91 10.29 -13.78
N GLY A 109 -7.81 11.32 -14.62
CA GLY A 109 -8.09 11.23 -16.06
C GLY A 109 -7.21 10.23 -16.80
N PHE A 110 -5.98 9.97 -16.33
CA PHE A 110 -5.09 8.92 -16.83
C PHE A 110 -5.37 7.52 -16.23
N GLY A 111 -6.43 7.38 -15.41
CA GLY A 111 -6.80 6.12 -14.76
C GLY A 111 -6.04 5.82 -13.48
N TRP A 112 -5.38 6.82 -12.87
CA TRP A 112 -4.81 6.65 -11.54
C TRP A 112 -5.92 6.47 -10.51
N ALA A 113 -5.67 5.60 -9.52
CA ALA A 113 -6.55 5.51 -8.36
C ALA A 113 -6.52 6.83 -7.57
N ASP A 114 -7.68 7.33 -7.15
CA ASP A 114 -7.84 8.65 -6.50
C ASP A 114 -6.84 8.86 -5.35
N ALA A 115 -6.73 7.89 -4.44
CA ALA A 115 -5.83 7.98 -3.28
C ALA A 115 -4.36 8.19 -3.70
N ARG A 116 -3.94 7.56 -4.81
CA ARG A 116 -2.57 7.68 -5.30
C ARG A 116 -2.35 8.97 -6.07
N ALA A 117 -3.33 9.41 -6.86
CA ALA A 117 -3.31 10.70 -7.55
C ALA A 117 -3.18 11.85 -6.54
N THR A 118 -4.01 11.86 -5.50
CA THR A 118 -3.96 12.86 -4.42
C THR A 118 -2.63 12.83 -3.68
N ALA A 119 -2.15 11.65 -3.26
CA ALA A 119 -0.87 11.53 -2.56
C ALA A 119 0.32 12.05 -3.41
N THR A 120 0.28 11.80 -4.72
CA THR A 120 1.30 12.31 -5.66
C THR A 120 1.22 13.82 -5.79
N ALA A 121 0.00 14.37 -5.95
CA ALA A 121 -0.22 15.80 -6.03
C ALA A 121 0.18 16.55 -4.76
N ASP A 122 -0.02 15.96 -3.59
CA ASP A 122 0.38 16.53 -2.31
C ASP A 122 1.88 16.41 -2.08
N SER A 123 2.51 15.31 -2.49
CA SER A 123 3.96 15.17 -2.40
C SER A 123 4.69 16.21 -3.26
N LEU A 124 4.25 16.42 -4.50
CA LEU A 124 4.81 17.45 -5.37
C LEU A 124 4.57 18.86 -4.82
N TRP A 125 3.38 19.10 -4.27
CA TRP A 125 3.09 20.37 -3.61
C TRP A 125 4.01 20.68 -2.42
N GLN A 126 4.27 19.67 -1.60
CA GLN A 126 5.16 19.80 -0.45
C GLN A 126 6.62 20.00 -0.88
N HIS A 127 7.04 19.30 -1.94
CA HIS A 127 8.37 19.49 -2.53
C HIS A 127 8.59 20.96 -2.95
N ASP A 128 7.57 21.58 -3.55
CA ASP A 128 7.65 22.97 -4.04
C ASP A 128 7.28 24.03 -2.98
N ALA A 129 7.18 23.65 -1.70
CA ALA A 129 6.83 24.57 -0.61
C ALA A 129 7.67 25.86 -0.52
N PRO A 130 8.99 25.89 -0.80
CA PRO A 130 9.75 27.13 -0.85
C PRO A 130 9.25 28.12 -1.92
N LYS A 131 8.91 27.61 -3.11
CA LYS A 131 8.35 28.41 -4.20
C LYS A 131 6.97 28.96 -3.82
N HIS A 132 6.08 28.10 -3.30
CA HIS A 132 4.74 28.51 -2.84
C HIS A 132 4.78 29.64 -1.80
N ARG A 133 5.79 29.64 -0.91
CA ARG A 133 5.98 30.72 0.07
C ARG A 133 6.35 32.06 -0.58
N GLN A 134 7.16 32.04 -1.63
CA GLN A 134 7.52 33.26 -2.37
C GLN A 134 6.31 33.82 -3.13
N GLU A 135 5.53 32.96 -3.78
CA GLU A 135 4.30 33.33 -4.49
C GLU A 135 3.28 33.95 -3.52
N LEU A 136 3.10 33.33 -2.34
CA LEU A 136 2.26 33.86 -1.29
C LEU A 136 2.72 35.24 -0.80
N ALA A 137 4.01 35.42 -0.56
CA ALA A 137 4.57 36.71 -0.16
C ALA A 137 4.30 37.79 -1.24
N GLN A 138 4.53 37.46 -2.51
CA GLN A 138 4.29 38.37 -3.63
C GLN A 138 2.81 38.76 -3.74
N CYS A 139 1.89 37.80 -3.62
CA CYS A 139 0.45 38.08 -3.64
C CYS A 139 -0.01 38.86 -2.40
N THR A 140 0.60 38.65 -1.23
CA THR A 140 0.27 39.40 -0.01
C THR A 140 0.71 40.86 -0.09
N HIS A 141 1.82 41.16 -0.78
CA HIS A 141 2.27 42.52 -1.01
C HIS A 141 1.34 43.30 -1.96
N ASN A 142 0.69 42.61 -2.91
CA ASN A 142 -0.24 43.23 -3.84
C ASN A 142 -1.65 43.37 -3.24
N ARG A 143 -1.95 44.52 -2.63
CA ARG A 143 -3.22 44.77 -1.90
C ARG A 143 -4.46 44.93 -2.78
N GLN A 144 -4.35 44.84 -4.10
CA GLN A 144 -5.47 45.12 -5.00
C GLN A 144 -6.41 43.93 -5.24
N ILE A 145 -5.98 42.70 -4.88
CA ILE A 145 -6.74 41.47 -5.12
C ILE A 145 -6.63 40.56 -3.89
N GLN A 146 -7.67 39.76 -3.63
CA GLN A 146 -7.63 38.71 -2.62
C GLN A 146 -6.48 37.72 -2.91
N VAL A 147 -5.76 37.29 -1.87
CA VAL A 147 -4.53 36.50 -2.00
C VAL A 147 -4.78 35.21 -2.76
N GLY A 148 -5.84 34.45 -2.42
CA GLY A 148 -6.20 33.24 -3.14
C GLY A 148 -6.49 33.45 -4.62
N SER A 149 -7.18 34.55 -4.99
CA SER A 149 -7.44 34.88 -6.40
C SER A 149 -6.15 35.25 -7.15
N CYS A 150 -5.24 35.98 -6.51
CA CYS A 150 -3.91 36.25 -7.08
C CYS A 150 -3.13 34.94 -7.33
N LEU A 151 -3.17 34.01 -6.37
CA LEU A 151 -2.50 32.72 -6.49
C LEU A 151 -3.08 31.84 -7.61
N GLN A 152 -4.40 31.84 -7.80
CA GLN A 152 -5.03 31.13 -8.92
C GLN A 152 -4.67 31.76 -10.27
N LEU A 153 -4.78 33.08 -10.40
CA LEU A 153 -4.59 33.79 -11.67
C LEU A 153 -3.14 33.78 -12.15
N TYR A 154 -2.19 34.00 -11.25
CA TYR A 154 -0.78 34.21 -11.62
C TYR A 154 0.10 32.98 -11.41
N TYR A 155 -0.26 32.11 -10.46
CA TYR A 155 0.57 30.98 -10.06
C TYR A 155 -0.13 29.62 -10.22
N LYS A 156 -1.34 29.60 -10.80
CA LYS A 156 -2.11 28.38 -11.08
C LYS A 156 -2.31 27.49 -9.86
N TRP A 157 -2.45 28.08 -8.69
CA TRP A 157 -2.84 27.32 -7.51
C TRP A 157 -4.21 26.69 -7.75
N SER A 158 -4.41 25.45 -7.30
CA SER A 158 -5.74 24.85 -7.38
C SER A 158 -6.74 25.66 -6.52
N PRO A 159 -8.03 25.68 -6.89
CA PRO A 159 -9.05 26.40 -6.13
C PRO A 159 -9.06 26.02 -4.64
N ASP A 160 -8.96 24.73 -4.32
CA ASP A 160 -8.95 24.26 -2.94
C ASP A 160 -7.77 24.82 -2.13
N ARG A 161 -6.57 24.87 -2.73
CA ARG A 161 -5.37 25.38 -2.06
C ARG A 161 -5.42 26.88 -1.88
N ALA A 162 -5.94 27.62 -2.86
CA ALA A 162 -6.14 29.05 -2.77
C ALA A 162 -7.18 29.43 -1.71
N LEU A 163 -8.32 28.71 -1.66
CA LEU A 163 -9.35 28.90 -0.64
C LEU A 163 -8.81 28.60 0.76
N ALA A 164 -8.02 27.54 0.92
CA ALA A 164 -7.41 27.18 2.20
C ALA A 164 -6.46 28.28 2.73
N VAL A 165 -5.73 28.97 1.84
CA VAL A 165 -4.89 30.11 2.20
C VAL A 165 -5.73 31.28 2.69
N ASP A 166 -6.75 31.69 1.95
CA ASP A 166 -7.61 32.81 2.34
C ASP A 166 -8.30 32.54 3.69
N ASP A 167 -8.78 31.31 3.88
CA ASP A 167 -9.34 30.86 5.14
C ASP A 167 -8.33 30.91 6.29
N SER A 168 -7.08 30.51 6.04
CA SER A 168 -6.00 30.58 7.03
C SER A 168 -5.67 32.03 7.41
N ILE A 169 -5.57 32.93 6.43
CA ILE A 169 -5.31 34.36 6.65
C ILE A 169 -6.46 34.98 7.46
N ARG A 170 -7.72 34.73 7.07
CA ARG A 170 -8.90 35.21 7.78
C ARG A 170 -8.93 34.73 9.23
N ARG A 171 -8.64 33.44 9.48
CA ARG A 171 -8.52 32.90 10.84
C ARG A 171 -7.40 33.56 11.64
N ALA A 172 -6.27 33.85 11.02
CA ALA A 172 -5.16 34.53 11.69
C ALA A 172 -5.51 35.99 12.05
N GLN A 173 -6.28 36.68 11.21
CA GLN A 173 -6.75 38.04 11.47
C GLN A 173 -7.76 38.09 12.62
N MET A 174 -8.69 37.13 12.71
CA MET A 174 -9.67 37.06 13.82
C MET A 174 -9.04 36.77 15.18
N ARG A 175 -7.81 36.27 15.22
CA ARG A 175 -7.06 35.96 16.46
C ARG A 175 -6.17 37.10 16.94
N ARG A 176 -6.03 38.17 16.14
CA ARG A 176 -5.30 39.38 16.51
C ARG A 176 -6.26 40.41 17.06
#